data_AF-A0A535LQU5-F1
#
_entry.id   AF-A0A535LQU5-F1
#
_cell.length_a   1.000
_cell.length_b   1.000
_cell.length_c   1.000
_cell.angle_alpha   90.00
_cell.angle_beta   90.00
_cell.angle_gamma   90.00
#
_symmetry.space_group_name_H-M   'P 1'
#
loop_
_entity.id
_entity.type
_entity.pdbx_description
1 polymer ?
#
loop_
_entity_poly.entity_id
_entity_poly.type
_entity_poly.pdbx_seq_one_letter_code
_entity_poly.pdbx_strand_id
1 'polypeptide(L)'
;MWTSGAATHIGRKLAPAARRASLARPAAQVEGSAEGALVDPEFFDRDTVTVARDVLGKLLVREVEGVRMWGRLVEVEAYLGPDDLAAHSRGGRRTPRTEVMFGAPGHAYVYFTYGMHWCLNFVTREVGVPQAVLVRALEPGPGVGRCGGPGLVTRALSIDRALN
;
A
#
# COMPACT_ATOMS: atom_id res chain seq x y z
N MET A 1 -1.40 31.37 -49.47
CA MET A 1 -1.09 30.16 -50.26
C MET A 1 -1.36 28.95 -49.37
N TRP A 2 -2.56 28.38 -49.46
CA TRP A 2 -2.95 27.10 -48.83
C TRP A 2 -3.98 26.46 -49.77
N THR A 3 -3.66 25.30 -50.34
CA THR A 3 -4.53 24.46 -51.19
C THR A 3 -4.71 23.11 -50.46
N SER A 4 -5.95 22.76 -50.11
CA SER A 4 -6.84 21.79 -50.80
C SER A 4 -6.51 20.32 -50.53
N GLY A 5 -7.55 19.53 -50.21
CA GLY A 5 -7.51 18.07 -50.43
C GLY A 5 -8.42 17.27 -49.52
N ALA A 6 -9.70 17.16 -49.87
CA ALA A 6 -10.56 16.09 -49.38
C ALA A 6 -10.31 14.83 -50.23
N ALA A 7 -10.21 13.66 -49.58
CA ALA A 7 -10.33 12.36 -50.26
C ALA A 7 -10.99 11.35 -49.32
N THR A 8 -12.18 10.94 -49.73
CA THR A 8 -13.00 9.87 -49.15
C THR A 8 -12.46 8.54 -49.65
N HIS A 9 -12.22 7.55 -48.77
CA HIS A 9 -12.27 6.14 -49.17
C HIS A 9 -12.78 5.24 -48.04
N ILE A 10 -13.78 4.46 -48.41
CA ILE A 10 -14.51 3.48 -47.62
C ILE A 10 -13.76 2.15 -47.73
N GLY A 11 -13.37 1.56 -46.60
CA GLY A 11 -12.78 0.21 -46.52
C GLY A 11 -13.40 -0.57 -45.37
N ARG A 12 -14.03 -1.71 -45.68
CA ARG A 12 -14.75 -2.57 -44.73
C ARG A 12 -13.92 -3.82 -44.43
N LYS A 13 -13.90 -4.24 -43.16
CA LYS A 13 -13.46 -5.54 -42.57
C LYS A 13 -11.93 -5.75 -42.48
N LEU A 14 -11.34 -6.41 -41.49
CA LEU A 14 -11.76 -7.38 -40.46
C LEU A 14 -10.97 -7.12 -39.15
N ALA A 15 -11.56 -7.48 -38.01
CA ALA A 15 -10.84 -7.59 -36.74
C ALA A 15 -9.87 -8.79 -36.73
N PRO A 16 -8.65 -8.68 -36.18
CA PRO A 16 -7.86 -9.84 -35.79
C PRO A 16 -8.16 -10.23 -34.33
N ALA A 17 -8.31 -11.53 -34.14
CA ALA A 17 -8.65 -12.21 -32.91
C ALA A 17 -7.67 -11.94 -31.75
N ALA A 18 -8.23 -12.05 -30.54
CA ALA A 18 -7.50 -12.13 -29.29
C ALA A 18 -6.31 -13.09 -29.36
N ARG A 19 -5.14 -12.62 -28.95
CA ARG A 19 -4.07 -13.49 -28.45
C ARG A 19 -3.90 -13.21 -26.97
N ARG A 20 -4.63 -13.99 -26.16
CA ARG A 20 -4.22 -14.33 -24.80
C ARG A 20 -2.88 -15.05 -24.91
N ALA A 21 -1.77 -14.36 -24.64
CA ALA A 21 -0.54 -15.01 -24.23
C ALA A 21 -0.53 -15.05 -22.71
N SER A 22 -1.21 -16.06 -22.16
CA SER A 22 -1.02 -16.52 -20.80
C SER A 22 0.38 -17.11 -20.72
N LEU A 23 1.37 -16.30 -20.34
CA LEU A 23 2.61 -16.81 -19.79
C LEU A 23 2.43 -16.84 -18.27
N ALA A 24 1.78 -17.90 -17.80
CA ALA A 24 1.97 -18.32 -16.43
C ALA A 24 3.48 -18.54 -16.26
N ARG A 25 4.15 -17.61 -15.57
CA ARG A 25 5.50 -17.87 -15.09
C ARG A 25 5.36 -19.07 -14.15
N PRO A 26 6.16 -20.14 -14.32
CA PRO A 26 6.18 -21.19 -13.33
C PRO A 26 6.46 -20.55 -11.97
N ALA A 27 5.70 -20.96 -10.95
CA ALA A 27 5.95 -20.62 -9.57
C ALA A 27 7.37 -21.06 -9.25
N ALA A 28 8.33 -20.14 -9.36
CA ALA A 28 9.65 -20.33 -8.83
C ALA A 28 9.44 -20.64 -7.35
N GLN A 29 9.88 -21.81 -6.91
CA GLN A 29 9.86 -22.15 -5.50
C GLN A 29 10.69 -21.07 -4.79
N VAL A 30 9.98 -20.25 -4.02
CA VAL A 30 10.55 -19.14 -3.26
C VAL A 30 11.21 -19.74 -2.03
N GLU A 31 12.51 -20.02 -2.10
CA GLU A 31 13.31 -20.26 -0.90
C GLU A 31 13.40 -18.94 -0.11
N GLY A 32 12.79 -18.94 1.07
CA GLY A 32 12.62 -17.76 1.92
C GLY A 32 11.21 -17.76 2.53
N SER A 33 10.93 -18.70 3.44
CA SER A 33 9.64 -18.73 4.13
C SER A 33 9.55 -17.55 5.11
N ALA A 34 8.50 -16.75 4.98
CA ALA A 34 8.06 -15.82 6.03
C ALA A 34 7.43 -16.63 7.17
N GLU A 35 8.25 -17.41 7.87
CA GLU A 35 7.86 -18.11 9.10
C GLU A 35 8.04 -17.16 10.29
N GLY A 36 6.95 -16.95 11.01
CA GLY A 36 6.91 -16.06 12.17
C GLY A 36 5.50 -15.95 12.72
N ALA A 37 5.39 -15.68 14.02
CA ALA A 37 4.12 -15.39 14.66
C ALA A 37 3.56 -14.06 14.14
N LEU A 38 2.22 -13.98 14.02
CA LEU A 38 1.56 -12.70 13.76
C LEU A 38 1.85 -11.74 14.90
N VAL A 39 1.96 -10.46 14.56
CA VAL A 39 2.11 -9.39 15.54
C VAL A 39 0.73 -9.15 16.18
N ASP A 40 0.67 -9.26 17.50
CA ASP A 40 -0.55 -9.04 18.27
C ASP A 40 -1.03 -7.58 18.13
N PRO A 41 -2.35 -7.30 18.01
CA PRO A 41 -2.88 -5.94 18.07
C PRO A 41 -2.37 -5.09 19.24
N GLU A 42 -2.11 -5.69 20.41
CA GLU A 42 -1.54 -5.02 21.60
C GLU A 42 -0.16 -4.40 21.32
N PHE A 43 0.58 -4.92 20.34
CA PHE A 43 1.84 -4.33 19.89
C PHE A 43 1.65 -2.91 19.32
N PHE A 44 0.48 -2.61 18.74
CA PHE A 44 0.18 -1.30 18.15
C PHE A 44 -0.48 -0.34 19.15
N ASP A 45 -1.02 -0.86 20.26
CA ASP A 45 -1.61 -0.08 21.36
C ASP A 45 -0.54 0.53 22.28
N ARG A 46 0.39 1.27 21.69
CA ARG A 46 1.54 1.87 22.37
C ARG A 46 1.84 3.24 21.78
N ASP A 47 2.75 3.97 22.42
CA ASP A 47 3.31 5.20 21.88
C ASP A 47 3.76 5.04 20.42
N THR A 48 3.31 5.94 19.54
CA THR A 48 3.48 5.82 18.08
C THR A 48 4.94 5.84 17.66
N VAL A 49 5.78 6.63 18.33
CA VAL A 49 7.23 6.68 18.04
C VAL A 49 7.90 5.36 18.44
N THR A 50 7.47 4.77 19.56
CA THR A 50 7.90 3.45 20.00
C THR A 50 7.49 2.37 19.00
N VAL A 51 6.22 2.36 18.57
CA VAL A 51 5.75 1.44 17.52
C VAL A 51 6.56 1.61 16.24
N ALA A 52 6.76 2.85 15.77
CA ALA A 52 7.53 3.15 14.55
C ALA A 52 8.95 2.58 14.59
N ARG A 53 9.62 2.62 15.74
CA ARG A 53 10.95 2.01 15.90
C ARG A 53 10.87 0.50 15.92
N ASP A 54 9.94 -0.06 16.68
CA ASP A 54 9.86 -1.50 16.92
C ASP A 54 9.31 -2.29 15.73
N VAL A 55 8.60 -1.65 14.79
CA VAL A 55 8.16 -2.30 13.55
C VAL A 55 9.29 -2.51 12.56
N LEU A 56 10.37 -1.74 12.65
CA LEU A 56 11.52 -1.90 11.77
C LEU A 56 12.12 -3.30 11.95
N GLY A 57 12.47 -3.93 10.83
CA GLY A 57 12.96 -5.31 10.81
C GLY A 57 11.87 -6.39 10.81
N LYS A 58 10.60 -6.06 11.13
CA LYS A 58 9.47 -6.98 10.99
C LYS A 58 9.08 -7.16 9.53
N LEU A 59 8.33 -8.22 9.23
CA LEU A 59 7.83 -8.50 7.88
C LEU A 59 6.41 -7.96 7.71
N LEU A 60 6.19 -7.18 6.65
CA LEU A 60 4.87 -6.92 6.12
C LEU A 60 4.54 -8.03 5.12
N VAL A 61 3.50 -8.80 5.40
CA VAL A 61 3.10 -9.97 4.62
C VAL A 61 1.71 -9.73 4.05
N ARG A 62 1.52 -10.08 2.78
CA ARG A 62 0.24 -10.04 2.10
C ARG A 62 0.00 -11.32 1.33
N GLU A 63 -1.13 -11.96 1.58
CA GLU A 63 -1.63 -13.08 0.80
C GLU A 63 -2.80 -12.63 -0.09
N VAL A 64 -2.77 -12.96 -1.38
CA VAL A 64 -3.85 -12.70 -2.34
C VAL A 64 -3.98 -13.93 -3.21
N GLU A 65 -5.16 -14.55 -3.24
CA GLU A 65 -5.44 -15.72 -4.09
C GLU A 65 -4.43 -16.87 -3.89
N GLY A 66 -3.97 -17.08 -2.65
CA GLY A 66 -2.96 -18.08 -2.29
C GLY A 66 -1.51 -17.71 -2.64
N VAL A 67 -1.28 -16.53 -3.22
CA VAL A 67 0.05 -15.99 -3.49
C VAL A 67 0.49 -15.12 -2.31
N ARG A 68 1.59 -15.52 -1.67
CA ARG A 68 2.18 -14.80 -0.54
C ARG A 68 3.31 -13.88 -1.01
N MET A 69 3.14 -12.59 -0.78
CA MET A 69 4.13 -11.54 -1.02
C MET A 69 4.56 -10.95 0.32
N TRP A 70 5.83 -10.61 0.47
CA TRP A 70 6.31 -10.01 1.71
C TRP A 70 7.53 -9.10 1.50
N GLY A 71 7.76 -8.21 2.45
CA GLY A 71 8.99 -7.44 2.55
C GLY A 71 9.27 -7.06 4.00
N ARG A 72 10.54 -6.84 4.33
CA ARG A 72 10.96 -6.38 5.65
C ARG A 72 10.83 -4.87 5.73
N LEU A 73 10.21 -4.36 6.79
CA LEU A 73 10.08 -2.94 7.06
C LEU A 73 11.45 -2.32 7.33
N VAL A 74 11.87 -1.37 6.49
CA VAL A 74 13.17 -0.68 6.59
C VAL A 74 13.04 0.84 6.72
N GLU A 75 11.89 1.41 6.36
CA GLU A 75 11.62 2.83 6.51
C GLU A 75 10.14 3.05 6.86
N VAL A 76 9.89 3.80 7.92
CA VAL A 76 8.54 4.20 8.36
C VAL A 76 8.56 5.63 8.89
N GLU A 77 7.38 6.25 9.01
CA GLU A 77 7.23 7.61 9.54
C GLU A 77 6.07 7.65 10.55
N ALA A 78 6.30 8.24 11.72
CA ALA A 78 5.29 8.39 12.76
C ALA A 78 4.52 9.70 12.56
N TYR A 79 3.19 9.62 12.59
CA TYR A 79 2.29 10.77 12.63
C TYR A 79 1.60 10.88 13.99
N LEU A 80 1.83 11.99 14.68
CA LEU A 80 1.44 12.16 16.09
C LEU A 80 0.05 12.76 16.30
N GLY A 81 -0.75 12.79 15.23
CA GLY A 81 -2.18 13.09 15.33
C GLY A 81 -2.47 14.59 15.49
N PRO A 82 -3.27 15.02 16.48
CA PRO A 82 -3.74 16.41 16.57
C PRO A 82 -2.64 17.48 16.60
N ASP A 83 -1.52 17.20 17.27
CA ASP A 83 -0.42 18.16 17.46
C ASP A 83 0.58 18.15 16.29
N ASP A 84 0.45 17.19 15.38
CA ASP A 84 1.31 17.05 14.21
C ASP A 84 0.69 17.75 13.00
N LEU A 85 1.30 18.86 12.58
CA LEU A 85 0.82 19.65 11.45
C LEU A 85 0.89 18.91 10.11
N ALA A 86 1.73 17.88 10.00
CA ALA A 86 1.83 17.04 8.80
C ALA A 86 0.76 15.93 8.79
N ALA A 87 0.15 15.61 9.93
CA ALA A 87 -0.85 14.55 10.02
C ALA A 87 -2.17 14.95 9.34
N HIS A 88 -2.84 13.95 8.76
CA HIS A 88 -4.20 14.13 8.25
C HIS A 88 -5.22 14.45 9.35
N SER A 89 -4.92 14.05 10.58
CA SER A 89 -5.72 14.27 11.80
C SER A 89 -5.31 15.51 12.60
N ARG A 90 -4.46 16.40 12.04
CA ARG A 90 -4.07 17.65 12.69
C ARG A 90 -5.26 18.42 13.26
N GLY A 91 -5.11 18.99 14.45
CA GLY A 91 -6.19 19.66 15.18
C GLY A 91 -7.39 18.76 15.52
N GLY A 92 -7.21 17.43 15.55
CA GLY A 92 -8.28 16.46 15.79
C GLY A 92 -9.22 16.27 14.59
N ARG A 93 -8.79 16.63 13.37
CA ARG A 93 -9.66 16.61 12.19
C ARG A 93 -10.15 15.19 11.87
N ARG A 94 -11.45 14.97 12.08
CA ARG A 94 -12.16 13.74 11.72
C ARG A 94 -12.97 13.95 10.44
N THR A 95 -12.73 13.10 9.45
CA THR A 95 -13.38 13.12 8.13
C THR A 95 -13.68 11.67 7.73
N PRO A 96 -14.57 11.40 6.75
CA PRO A 96 -14.79 10.03 6.28
C PRO A 96 -13.49 9.31 5.88
N ARG A 97 -12.49 10.04 5.38
CA ARG A 97 -11.18 9.50 5.05
C ARG A 97 -10.33 9.17 6.28
N THR A 98 -10.35 10.02 7.31
CA THR A 98 -9.50 9.86 8.50
C THR A 98 -10.18 9.06 9.61
N GLU A 99 -11.44 8.67 9.42
CA GLU A 99 -12.25 7.92 10.38
C GLU A 99 -11.54 6.67 10.89
N VAL A 100 -10.88 5.92 9.99
CA VAL A 100 -10.13 4.71 10.34
C VAL A 100 -9.04 4.98 11.39
N MET A 101 -8.40 6.15 11.36
CA MET A 101 -7.36 6.51 12.33
C MET A 101 -7.90 6.64 13.76
N PHE A 102 -9.20 6.87 13.94
CA PHE A 102 -9.83 6.93 15.27
C PHE A 102 -10.29 5.54 15.77
N GLY A 103 -10.05 4.49 14.98
CA GLY A 103 -10.41 3.11 15.29
C GLY A 103 -9.40 2.43 16.22
N ALA A 104 -9.44 1.09 16.23
CA ALA A 104 -8.57 0.28 17.08
C ALA A 104 -7.11 0.26 16.56
N PRO A 105 -6.13 0.13 17.45
CA PRO A 105 -4.72 -0.04 17.08
C PRO A 105 -4.52 -1.29 16.22
N GLY A 106 -3.57 -1.22 15.28
CA GLY A 106 -3.26 -2.28 14.32
C GLY A 106 -4.12 -2.24 13.06
N HIS A 107 -5.16 -1.40 12.99
CA HIS A 107 -5.93 -1.22 11.76
C HIS A 107 -5.09 -0.63 10.64
N ALA A 108 -5.35 -1.08 9.40
CA ALA A 108 -4.75 -0.52 8.21
C ALA A 108 -5.49 0.76 7.82
N TYR A 109 -4.79 1.88 7.78
CA TYR A 109 -5.27 3.12 7.18
C TYR A 109 -4.61 3.33 5.82
N VAL A 110 -5.39 3.12 4.76
CA VAL A 110 -4.97 3.21 3.36
C VAL A 110 -5.62 4.41 2.68
N TYR A 111 -4.82 5.33 2.14
CA TYR A 111 -5.35 6.51 1.44
C TYR A 111 -4.73 6.71 0.07
N PHE A 112 -5.50 7.31 -0.84
CA PHE A 112 -5.06 7.65 -2.19
C PHE A 112 -4.41 9.03 -2.21
N THR A 113 -3.30 9.16 -2.93
CA THR A 113 -2.55 10.41 -3.07
C THR A 113 -2.12 10.67 -4.51
N TYR A 114 -2.01 11.95 -4.85
CA TYR A 114 -1.59 12.47 -6.17
C TYR A 114 -2.30 11.85 -7.38
N GLY A 115 -3.51 11.30 -7.20
CA GLY A 115 -4.29 10.69 -8.27
C GLY A 115 -3.74 9.35 -8.80
N MET A 116 -2.72 8.75 -8.16
CA MET A 116 -2.04 7.58 -8.74
C MET A 116 -1.48 6.55 -7.75
N HIS A 117 -1.37 6.88 -6.45
CA HIS A 117 -0.71 6.02 -5.47
C HIS A 117 -1.56 5.81 -4.22
N TRP A 118 -1.46 4.62 -3.63
CA TRP A 118 -1.96 4.36 -2.29
C TRP A 118 -0.81 4.50 -1.28
N CYS A 119 -1.14 4.76 -0.02
CA CYS A 119 -0.19 4.76 1.09
C CYS A 119 -0.80 3.97 2.24
N LEU A 120 -0.01 3.10 2.88
CA LEU A 120 -0.44 2.24 3.97
C LEU A 120 0.09 2.78 5.30
N ASN A 121 -0.78 2.88 6.29
CA ASN A 121 -0.42 3.21 7.65
C ASN A 121 -0.96 2.13 8.61
N PHE A 122 -0.28 1.93 9.73
CA PHE A 122 -0.80 1.18 10.86
C PHE A 122 -1.31 2.17 11.90
N VAL A 123 -2.58 2.09 12.27
CA VAL A 123 -3.15 2.86 13.37
C VAL A 123 -2.48 2.42 14.67
N THR A 124 -2.13 3.40 15.50
CA THR A 124 -1.51 3.19 16.81
C THR A 124 -2.31 3.93 17.86
N ARG A 125 -2.03 3.64 19.14
CA ARG A 125 -2.75 4.19 20.30
C ARG A 125 -4.16 3.63 20.44
N GLU A 126 -4.74 3.95 21.60
CA GLU A 126 -6.09 3.60 21.97
C GLU A 126 -7.14 4.25 21.06
N VAL A 127 -8.33 3.64 21.00
CA VAL A 127 -9.47 4.13 20.21
C VAL A 127 -9.74 5.61 20.50
N GLY A 128 -9.90 6.39 19.43
CA GLY A 128 -10.14 7.84 19.50
C GLY A 128 -8.88 8.71 19.45
N VAL A 129 -7.67 8.12 19.53
CA VAL A 129 -6.40 8.84 19.38
C VAL A 129 -5.85 8.64 17.97
N PRO A 130 -5.96 9.63 17.05
CA PRO A 130 -5.73 9.41 15.63
C PRO A 130 -4.26 9.52 15.24
N GLN A 131 -3.44 8.61 15.75
CA GLN A 131 -2.01 8.47 15.43
C GLN A 131 -1.77 7.23 14.56
N ALA A 132 -0.70 7.26 13.78
CA ALA A 132 -0.39 6.15 12.89
C ALA A 132 1.08 6.13 12.48
N VAL A 133 1.52 4.98 11.98
CA VAL A 133 2.84 4.77 11.37
C VAL A 133 2.67 4.51 9.88
N LEU A 134 3.17 5.40 9.02
CA LEU A 134 3.24 5.24 7.57
C LEU A 134 4.35 4.26 7.19
N VAL A 135 4.04 3.28 6.35
CA VAL A 135 5.03 2.42 5.73
C VAL A 135 5.64 3.12 4.52
N ARG A 136 6.95 3.38 4.56
CA ARG A 136 7.65 4.12 3.50
C ARG A 136 8.47 3.22 2.59
N ALA A 137 9.16 2.22 3.14
CA ALA A 137 9.91 1.29 2.31
C ALA A 137 10.04 -0.11 2.91
N LEU A 138 10.18 -1.08 2.00
CA LEU A 138 10.51 -2.47 2.34
C LEU A 138 11.82 -2.89 1.67
N GLU A 139 12.62 -3.69 2.37
CA GLU A 139 13.51 -4.65 1.73
C GLU A 139 12.64 -5.77 1.14
N PRO A 140 12.58 -5.94 -0.19
CA PRO A 140 11.63 -6.85 -0.81
C PRO A 140 12.02 -8.30 -0.59
N GLY A 141 11.06 -9.14 -0.23
CA GLY A 141 11.21 -10.58 -0.28
C GLY A 141 11.26 -11.10 -1.72
N PRO A 142 11.54 -12.39 -1.93
CA PRO A 142 11.65 -12.95 -3.26
C PRO A 142 10.36 -12.78 -4.07
N GLY A 143 10.50 -12.36 -5.33
CA GLY A 143 9.37 -12.11 -6.22
C GLY A 143 8.63 -10.78 -6.03
N VAL A 144 8.96 -10.01 -4.97
CA VAL A 144 8.39 -8.68 -4.74
C VAL A 144 9.19 -7.61 -5.50
N GLY A 145 8.47 -6.69 -6.14
CA GLY A 145 9.05 -5.62 -6.95
C GLY A 145 9.71 -4.51 -6.12
N ARG A 146 10.04 -3.38 -6.78
CA ARG A 146 10.61 -2.19 -6.10
C ARG A 146 9.64 -1.70 -5.02
N CYS A 147 10.16 -1.52 -3.79
CA CYS A 147 9.41 -1.07 -2.61
C CYS A 147 10.05 0.15 -1.91
N GLY A 148 10.91 0.92 -2.59
CA GLY A 148 11.55 2.12 -2.05
C GLY A 148 10.68 3.37 -2.18
N GLY A 149 9.57 3.43 -1.44
CA GLY A 149 8.63 4.55 -1.41
C GLY A 149 7.19 4.09 -1.11
N PRO A 150 6.37 4.89 -0.41
CA PRO A 150 5.09 4.44 0.14
C PRO A 150 4.11 3.94 -0.94
N GLY A 151 4.04 4.63 -2.08
CA GLY A 151 3.22 4.19 -3.23
C GLY A 151 3.78 2.97 -3.98
N LEU A 152 5.08 2.72 -3.87
CA LEU A 152 5.71 1.52 -4.43
C LEU A 152 5.45 0.30 -3.54
N VAL A 153 5.48 0.48 -2.22
CA VAL A 153 5.12 -0.57 -1.25
C VAL A 153 3.71 -1.10 -1.54
N THR A 154 2.72 -0.22 -1.61
CA THR A 154 1.34 -0.66 -1.83
C THR A 154 1.15 -1.31 -3.20
N ARG A 155 1.82 -0.79 -4.24
CA ARG A 155 1.79 -1.42 -5.57
C ARG A 155 2.41 -2.81 -5.56
N ALA A 156 3.56 -2.97 -4.92
CA ALA A 156 4.31 -4.23 -4.90
C ALA A 156 3.59 -5.33 -4.11
N LEU A 157 2.72 -4.96 -3.17
CA LEU A 157 1.91 -5.88 -2.36
C LEU A 157 0.43 -5.91 -2.77
N SER A 158 0.04 -5.28 -3.88
CA SER A 158 -1.36 -5.21 -4.34
C SER A 158 -2.34 -4.68 -3.26
N ILE A 159 -1.94 -3.59 -2.59
CA ILE A 159 -2.71 -2.91 -1.55
C ILE A 159 -3.44 -1.69 -2.14
N ASP A 160 -4.73 -1.60 -1.83
CA ASP A 160 -5.60 -0.48 -2.17
C ASP A 160 -6.65 -0.22 -1.07
N ARG A 161 -7.64 0.63 -1.35
CA ARG A 161 -8.72 1.00 -0.42
C ARG A 161 -9.58 -0.15 0.09
N ALA A 162 -9.54 -1.35 -0.50
CA ALA A 162 -10.34 -2.48 -0.04
C ALA A 162 -9.92 -2.99 1.34
N LEU A 163 -8.83 -2.45 1.91
CA LEU A 163 -8.28 -2.83 3.22
C LEU A 163 -8.55 -1.84 4.35
N ASN A 164 -9.33 -0.80 4.09
CA ASN A 164 -9.82 0.11 5.14
C ASN A 164 -11.01 -0.48 5.89
#